data_AF-A0A2A5FTC7-F1
#
_entry.id   AF-A0A2A5FTC7-F1
#
_cell.length_a   1.000
_cell.length_b   1.000
_cell.length_c   1.000
_cell.angle_alpha   90.00
_cell.angle_beta   90.00
_cell.angle_gamma   90.00
#
_symmetry.space_group_name_H-M   'P 1'
#
loop_
_entity.id
_entity.type
_entity.pdbx_description
1 polymer ?
#
loop_
_entity_poly.entity_id
_entity_poly.type
_entity_poly.pdbx_seq_one_letter_code
_entity_poly.pdbx_strand_id
1 'polypeptide(L)'
;MQLNIKTALLIALCWPFFLFSQDTIKYPQEYFRSPLDIPLFLAGNFGEIRNNHFHAGLDIKTEGVEGKKIYCTADGYVSRIKISHGGYGKCLYVTHPNGYTTVYAHLQKFNDDIEKYVHKHQYKKESYTMELFPGRKTLLLKKGEIIAISGNSGGSGGPHLHFEVRKTKSEVPVNPLLFGFKIKDNIRPKIKALGIYPLDDSSHVNGKNKPKIYKVSGGKGNYSLAAKSPISVYGKIGFGLYADDYFSGSNNRCGVYFIKLLVDSQQIYSHEMEKIGFHETRYINSHVDYHNWHKNGLELQRCYIQPNNRLNIYNDLKNNGLYYFNDTLIHQINYLVKDVSENTSTLKFNVQASPEISIEKDTTQFTLLKHDEYNSFKTNDIIVGMPANILYHDLKFEYSLGDTLKGAIAPLHNIHNLYEPLHSYMTVSIKTGGLKNGVKEKALIVSLTKDNQLFAEGGTWEAEDNSTGFITVKTRSFGSYTVMVDTILPKITPINILPNRNMAEKEKIIMKITDNLAGIASYRGTIDGKWILMEYDYKADKLTYFFDDELMKKGKHRFKLVVTDKRGNTHSWQANFTR
;
A
#
# COMPACT_ATOMS: atom_id res chain seq x y z
N MET A 1 78.60 -21.67 45.61
CA MET A 1 77.55 -22.27 44.78
C MET A 1 76.68 -23.14 45.66
N GLN A 2 75.59 -22.61 46.23
CA GLN A 2 74.38 -23.34 46.61
C GLN A 2 73.38 -22.40 47.31
N LEU A 3 72.11 -22.75 47.11
CA LEU A 3 70.84 -22.14 47.47
C LEU A 3 70.69 -21.53 48.88
N ASN A 4 69.81 -20.51 48.99
CA ASN A 4 68.62 -20.46 49.87
C ASN A 4 67.90 -19.09 49.67
N ILE A 5 66.71 -19.00 49.05
CA ILE A 5 65.33 -19.28 49.50
C ILE A 5 64.74 -18.26 50.52
N LYS A 6 63.55 -17.74 50.14
CA LYS A 6 62.51 -16.95 50.85
C LYS A 6 62.81 -15.45 50.99
N THR A 7 61.95 -14.54 50.53
CA THR A 7 60.52 -14.42 50.85
C THR A 7 59.85 -13.48 49.83
N ALA A 8 58.65 -13.78 49.32
CA ALA A 8 57.83 -12.78 48.63
C ALA A 8 56.34 -13.03 48.87
N LEU A 9 55.69 -11.98 49.35
CA LEU A 9 54.33 -11.88 49.84
C LEU A 9 53.31 -11.85 48.69
N LEU A 10 52.14 -12.47 48.92
CA LEU A 10 50.91 -12.36 48.14
C LEU A 10 50.43 -10.89 48.06
N ILE A 11 50.08 -10.43 46.86
CA ILE A 11 49.02 -9.44 46.63
C ILE A 11 48.17 -9.92 45.46
N ALA A 12 46.92 -10.28 45.74
CA ALA A 12 45.90 -10.59 44.75
C ALA A 12 45.27 -9.30 44.23
N LEU A 13 45.34 -9.06 42.93
CA LEU A 13 44.62 -7.99 42.23
C LEU A 13 43.51 -8.63 41.39
N CYS A 14 42.28 -8.58 41.91
CA CYS A 14 41.08 -8.86 41.15
C CYS A 14 40.74 -7.64 40.28
N TRP A 15 40.84 -7.77 38.96
CA TRP A 15 40.21 -6.83 38.01
C TRP A 15 38.78 -7.28 37.70
N PRO A 16 37.75 -6.43 37.89
CA PRO A 16 36.44 -6.70 37.31
C PRO A 16 36.47 -6.27 35.83
N PHE A 17 36.39 -7.24 34.93
CA PHE A 17 36.01 -6.99 33.54
C PHE A 17 34.55 -6.55 33.51
N PHE A 18 34.30 -5.24 33.49
CA PHE A 18 33.01 -4.70 33.05
C PHE A 18 33.00 -4.68 31.52
N LEU A 19 32.48 -5.74 30.90
CA LEU A 19 32.01 -5.71 29.52
C LEU A 19 30.67 -4.97 29.50
N PHE A 20 30.71 -3.65 29.32
CA PHE A 20 29.52 -2.92 28.88
C PHE A 20 29.31 -3.22 27.39
N SER A 21 28.33 -4.08 27.08
CA SER A 21 27.73 -4.09 25.75
C SER A 21 27.07 -2.73 25.53
N GLN A 22 27.71 -1.84 24.78
CA GLN A 22 27.03 -0.65 24.29
C GLN A 22 26.09 -1.09 23.19
N ASP A 23 24.80 -1.25 23.51
CA ASP A 23 23.77 -1.21 22.48
C ASP A 23 23.86 0.16 21.81
N THR A 24 24.48 0.20 20.64
CA THR A 24 24.60 1.43 19.87
C THR A 24 23.20 1.86 19.44
N ILE A 25 22.65 2.91 20.06
CA ILE A 25 21.40 3.52 19.66
C ILE A 25 21.49 3.88 18.16
N LYS A 26 20.76 3.14 17.31
CA LYS A 26 20.85 3.24 15.85
C LYS A 26 20.16 4.48 15.28
N TYR A 27 19.13 4.99 15.98
CA TYR A 27 18.28 6.09 15.55
C TYR A 27 18.13 7.14 16.67
N PRO A 28 18.03 8.44 16.35
CA PRO A 28 17.96 9.49 17.36
C PRO A 28 16.65 9.42 18.17
N GLN A 29 16.75 9.30 19.50
CA GLN A 29 15.60 9.11 20.38
C GLN A 29 14.94 10.42 20.85
N GLU A 30 15.73 11.49 21.03
CA GLU A 30 15.24 12.76 21.63
C GLU A 30 15.21 13.94 20.65
N TYR A 31 15.58 13.70 19.39
CA TYR A 31 15.69 14.76 18.38
C TYR A 31 14.30 15.30 17.98
N PHE A 32 13.34 14.40 17.75
CA PHE A 32 11.99 14.74 17.32
C PHE A 32 11.04 14.89 18.52
N ARG A 33 10.22 15.95 18.53
CA ARG A 33 9.04 16.02 19.39
C ARG A 33 7.87 15.27 18.74
N SER A 34 6.86 14.93 19.53
CA SER A 34 5.58 14.43 19.03
C SER A 34 4.96 15.41 17.99
N PRO A 35 4.41 14.93 16.86
CA PRO A 35 3.75 15.77 15.86
C PRO A 35 2.39 16.33 16.31
N LEU A 36 1.87 15.85 17.45
CA LEU A 36 0.59 16.23 18.08
C LEU A 36 0.79 16.51 19.57
N ASP A 37 -0.10 17.30 20.17
CA ASP A 37 -0.16 17.57 21.62
C ASP A 37 -1.18 16.68 22.35
N ILE A 38 -1.61 15.58 21.73
CA ILE A 38 -2.50 14.57 22.33
C ILE A 38 -1.75 13.24 22.48
N PRO A 39 -2.22 12.31 23.34
CA PRO A 39 -1.69 10.95 23.37
C PRO A 39 -1.71 10.29 22.00
N LEU A 40 -0.61 9.61 21.64
CA LEU A 40 -0.46 8.98 20.34
C LEU A 40 -1.09 7.58 20.36
N PHE A 41 -2.29 7.46 19.80
CA PHE A 41 -2.93 6.17 19.54
C PHE A 41 -2.87 5.85 18.04
N LEU A 42 -2.49 4.64 17.69
CA LEU A 42 -2.32 4.23 16.29
C LEU A 42 -3.59 3.59 15.72
N ALA A 43 -3.92 3.95 14.49
CA ALA A 43 -4.87 3.27 13.62
C ALA A 43 -4.18 2.28 12.66
N GLY A 44 -2.87 2.47 12.44
CA GLY A 44 -1.99 1.63 11.63
C GLY A 44 -0.53 2.01 11.89
N ASN A 45 0.40 1.06 11.69
CA ASN A 45 1.83 1.24 11.96
C ASN A 45 2.70 0.95 10.73
N PHE A 46 3.99 1.20 10.86
CA PHE A 46 4.95 0.96 9.79
C PHE A 46 5.03 -0.53 9.45
N GLY A 47 5.09 -0.86 8.17
CA GLY A 47 5.21 -2.24 7.72
C GLY A 47 3.90 -3.03 7.76
N GLU A 48 2.78 -2.39 8.10
CA GLU A 48 1.47 -3.02 7.97
C GLU A 48 1.19 -3.43 6.52
N ILE A 49 0.60 -4.61 6.34
CA ILE A 49 0.26 -5.18 5.04
C ILE A 49 -0.95 -4.46 4.43
N ARG A 50 -0.79 -3.84 3.26
CA ARG A 50 -1.87 -3.21 2.46
C ARG A 50 -1.89 -3.81 1.06
N ASN A 51 -3.01 -3.78 0.36
CA ASN A 51 -3.31 -4.58 -0.86
C ASN A 51 -2.18 -4.71 -1.91
N ASN A 52 -1.28 -3.74 -2.02
CA ASN A 52 -0.20 -3.71 -3.01
C ASN A 52 1.08 -3.02 -2.52
N HIS A 53 1.16 -2.70 -1.22
CA HIS A 53 2.30 -2.03 -0.60
C HIS A 53 2.30 -2.26 0.91
N PHE A 54 3.46 -2.10 1.54
CA PHE A 54 3.58 -1.90 2.97
C PHE A 54 3.29 -0.45 3.34
N HIS A 55 2.65 -0.26 4.49
CA HIS A 55 2.41 1.05 5.07
C HIS A 55 3.74 1.72 5.47
N ALA A 56 3.99 2.93 4.97
CA ALA A 56 5.29 3.61 5.07
C ALA A 56 5.48 4.47 6.34
N GLY A 57 4.49 4.52 7.24
CA GLY A 57 4.49 5.42 8.38
C GLY A 57 3.58 4.98 9.51
N LEU A 58 3.15 5.93 10.31
CA LEU A 58 2.17 5.77 11.38
C LEU A 58 0.89 6.49 11.01
N ASP A 59 -0.25 5.82 11.16
CA ASP A 59 -1.56 6.45 11.08
C ASP A 59 -1.97 6.81 12.52
N ILE A 60 -1.72 8.04 12.92
CA ILE A 60 -1.95 8.53 14.29
C ILE A 60 -3.36 9.12 14.38
N LYS A 61 -4.16 8.57 15.30
CA LYS A 61 -5.56 8.99 15.51
C LYS A 61 -5.63 10.44 15.98
N THR A 62 -6.63 11.16 15.46
CA THR A 62 -6.94 12.54 15.86
C THR A 62 -8.24 12.60 16.65
N GLU A 63 -8.48 11.60 17.51
CA GLU A 63 -9.68 11.46 18.36
C GLU A 63 -11.00 11.46 17.55
N GLY A 64 -10.94 10.97 16.31
CA GLY A 64 -12.11 10.87 15.43
C GLY A 64 -12.54 12.19 14.78
N VAL A 65 -11.73 13.25 14.90
CA VAL A 65 -12.05 14.58 14.36
C VAL A 65 -10.94 15.13 13.47
N GLU A 66 -11.31 15.97 12.51
CA GLU A 66 -10.38 16.89 11.83
C GLU A 66 -10.12 18.12 12.71
N GLY A 67 -9.14 18.95 12.35
CA GLY A 67 -8.94 20.24 13.02
C GLY A 67 -7.87 20.27 14.11
N LYS A 68 -7.16 19.16 14.37
CA LYS A 68 -6.09 19.15 15.39
C LYS A 68 -4.84 19.84 14.85
N LYS A 69 -4.15 20.61 15.69
CA LYS A 69 -2.89 21.26 15.35
C LYS A 69 -1.80 20.21 15.13
N ILE A 70 -1.11 20.31 14.00
CA ILE A 70 0.07 19.51 13.67
C ILE A 70 1.32 20.36 13.83
N TYR A 71 2.32 19.80 14.50
CA TYR A 71 3.53 20.51 14.87
C TYR A 71 4.77 19.98 14.14
N CYS A 72 5.68 20.90 13.83
CA CYS A 72 6.99 20.55 13.31
C CYS A 72 7.78 19.76 14.36
N THR A 73 8.25 18.57 13.98
CA THR A 73 8.87 17.63 14.92
C THR A 73 10.30 18.03 15.31
N ALA A 74 11.00 18.78 14.46
CA ALA A 74 12.32 19.36 14.71
C ALA A 74 12.56 20.56 13.79
N ASP A 75 13.56 21.38 14.08
CA ASP A 75 14.00 22.46 13.20
C ASP A 75 14.27 21.93 11.78
N GLY A 76 13.90 22.70 10.75
CA GLY A 76 14.06 22.28 9.37
C GLY A 76 13.51 23.28 8.37
N TYR A 77 13.29 22.81 7.14
CA TYR A 77 12.64 23.59 6.09
C TYR A 77 11.67 22.72 5.30
N VAL A 78 10.63 23.34 4.75
CA VAL A 78 9.70 22.64 3.84
C VAL A 78 10.42 22.33 2.53
N SER A 79 10.70 21.06 2.27
CA SER A 79 11.42 20.60 1.08
C SER A 79 10.51 20.17 -0.06
N ARG A 80 9.28 19.75 0.26
CA ARG A 80 8.26 19.38 -0.72
C ARG A 80 6.86 19.61 -0.16
N ILE A 81 5.97 20.08 -1.03
CA ILE A 81 4.53 20.16 -0.79
C ILE A 81 3.85 19.41 -1.93
N LYS A 82 2.97 18.45 -1.60
CA LYS A 82 2.19 17.72 -2.60
C LYS A 82 0.71 17.80 -2.24
N ILE A 83 -0.11 18.17 -3.22
CA ILE A 83 -1.56 18.22 -3.12
C ILE A 83 -2.11 17.37 -4.26
N SER A 84 -2.80 16.30 -3.91
CA SER A 84 -3.45 15.40 -4.85
C SER A 84 -4.86 15.04 -4.40
N HIS A 85 -5.73 14.66 -5.34
CA HIS A 85 -7.09 14.20 -5.01
C HIS A 85 -7.07 12.89 -4.21
N GLY A 86 -6.18 11.97 -4.55
CA GLY A 86 -5.97 10.69 -3.85
C GLY A 86 -4.64 10.60 -3.11
N GLY A 87 -4.27 9.39 -2.68
CA GLY A 87 -3.01 9.14 -1.95
C GLY A 87 -2.92 9.96 -0.66
N TYR A 88 -1.78 10.62 -0.43
CA TYR A 88 -1.56 11.45 0.76
C TYR A 88 -2.43 12.70 0.88
N GLY A 89 -3.19 13.09 -0.15
CA GLY A 89 -3.99 14.32 -0.11
C GLY A 89 -3.10 15.57 -0.08
N LYS A 90 -3.38 16.49 0.86
CA LYS A 90 -2.48 17.58 1.21
C LYS A 90 -1.35 17.04 2.10
N CYS A 91 -0.12 17.16 1.63
CA CYS A 91 1.04 16.54 2.23
C CYS A 91 2.24 17.49 2.28
N LEU A 92 2.89 17.54 3.44
CA LEU A 92 4.04 18.39 3.73
C LEU A 92 5.27 17.53 4.06
N TYR A 93 6.42 17.89 3.49
CA TYR A 93 7.70 17.24 3.74
C TYR A 93 8.64 18.27 4.36
N VAL A 94 9.19 17.95 5.51
CA VAL A 94 10.12 18.82 6.25
C VAL A 94 11.47 18.13 6.34
N THR A 95 12.49 18.71 5.71
CA THR A 95 13.87 18.19 5.77
C THR A 95 14.60 18.80 6.96
N HIS A 96 15.24 17.94 7.75
CA HIS A 96 15.94 18.30 8.97
C HIS A 96 17.47 18.23 8.80
N PRO A 97 18.24 19.04 9.55
CA PRO A 97 19.70 19.02 9.51
C PRO A 97 20.34 17.65 9.83
N ASN A 98 19.65 16.77 10.57
CA ASN A 98 20.16 15.46 10.97
C ASN A 98 20.11 14.39 9.86
N GLY A 99 19.72 14.75 8.63
CA GLY A 99 19.70 13.82 7.49
C GLY A 99 18.39 13.04 7.32
N TYR A 100 17.35 13.39 8.09
CA TYR A 100 16.01 12.83 7.96
C TYR A 100 15.00 13.85 7.45
N THR A 101 13.93 13.36 6.83
CA THR A 101 12.78 14.14 6.39
C THR A 101 11.54 13.58 7.06
N THR A 102 10.74 14.42 7.69
CA THR A 102 9.43 14.03 8.22
C THR A 102 8.32 14.38 7.24
N VAL A 103 7.32 13.51 7.16
CA VAL A 103 6.20 13.65 6.22
C VAL A 103 4.91 13.69 6.99
N TYR A 104 4.04 14.64 6.63
CA TYR A 104 2.74 14.87 7.26
C TYR A 104 1.67 14.84 6.17
N ALA A 105 0.74 13.89 6.22
CA ALA A 105 -0.25 13.66 5.18
C ALA A 105 -1.69 13.68 5.71
N HIS A 106 -2.64 13.66 4.77
CA HIS A 106 -4.09 13.78 5.01
C HIS A 106 -4.49 15.11 5.66
N LEU A 107 -3.68 16.15 5.47
CA LEU A 107 -3.88 17.46 6.11
C LEU A 107 -5.15 18.15 5.58
N GLN A 108 -5.77 18.97 6.42
CA GLN A 108 -6.91 19.80 6.04
C GLN A 108 -6.44 21.14 5.44
N LYS A 109 -5.52 21.80 6.15
CA LYS A 109 -4.97 23.11 5.83
C LYS A 109 -3.50 23.18 6.28
N PHE A 110 -2.66 23.96 5.61
CA PHE A 110 -1.34 24.32 6.11
C PHE A 110 -1.42 25.53 7.05
N ASN A 111 -0.30 25.91 7.67
CA ASN A 111 -0.20 27.22 8.32
C ASN A 111 -0.24 28.36 7.27
N ASP A 112 -0.43 29.60 7.72
CA ASP A 112 -0.74 30.70 6.81
C ASP A 112 0.39 31.02 5.82
N ASP A 113 1.66 30.90 6.23
CA ASP A 113 2.81 31.13 5.35
C ASP A 113 2.90 30.09 4.22
N ILE A 114 2.72 28.81 4.57
CA ILE A 114 2.72 27.72 3.60
C ILE A 114 1.49 27.80 2.69
N GLU A 115 0.31 28.08 3.25
CA GLU A 115 -0.94 28.20 2.49
C GLU A 115 -0.85 29.35 1.47
N LYS A 116 -0.34 30.52 1.88
CA LYS A 116 -0.09 31.65 0.98
C LYS A 116 0.88 31.29 -0.14
N TYR A 117 1.94 30.57 0.17
CA TYR A 117 2.88 30.07 -0.84
C TYR A 117 2.18 29.14 -1.83
N VAL A 118 1.39 28.18 -1.35
CA VAL A 118 0.65 27.22 -2.18
C VAL A 118 -0.37 27.92 -3.07
N HIS A 119 -1.26 28.74 -2.50
CA HIS A 119 -2.31 29.46 -3.22
C HIS A 119 -1.75 30.29 -4.37
N LYS A 120 -0.66 31.03 -4.14
CA LYS A 120 0.03 31.80 -5.18
C LYS A 120 0.39 30.94 -6.40
N HIS A 121 0.85 29.71 -6.17
CA HIS A 121 1.24 28.80 -7.26
C HIS A 121 0.03 28.11 -7.90
N GLN A 122 -1.00 27.76 -7.12
CA GLN A 122 -2.24 27.17 -7.64
C GLN A 122 -2.96 28.15 -8.58
N TYR A 123 -3.13 29.41 -8.19
CA TYR A 123 -3.74 30.43 -9.05
C TYR A 123 -2.88 30.75 -10.27
N LYS A 124 -1.54 30.77 -10.15
CA LYS A 124 -0.65 30.95 -11.30
C LYS A 124 -0.78 29.81 -12.33
N LYS A 125 -1.02 28.58 -11.88
CA LYS A 125 -1.17 27.39 -12.74
C LYS A 125 -2.61 27.02 -13.07
N GLU A 126 -3.59 27.70 -12.46
CA GLU A 126 -5.00 27.33 -12.48
C GLU A 126 -5.26 25.84 -12.19
N SER A 127 -4.60 25.31 -11.15
CA SER A 127 -4.65 23.89 -10.80
C SER A 127 -4.82 23.69 -9.29
N TYR A 128 -5.73 22.78 -8.90
CA TYR A 128 -5.86 22.32 -7.52
C TYR A 128 -4.67 21.43 -7.13
N THR A 129 -4.36 20.43 -7.96
CA THR A 129 -3.26 19.51 -7.70
C THR A 129 -1.93 20.19 -7.96
N MET A 130 -0.98 19.97 -7.06
CA MET A 130 0.29 20.66 -7.08
C MET A 130 1.39 19.76 -6.53
N GLU A 131 2.59 19.94 -7.07
CA GLU A 131 3.83 19.48 -6.45
C GLU A 131 4.84 20.63 -6.52
N LEU A 132 5.34 21.03 -5.34
CA LEU A 132 6.22 22.17 -5.16
C LEU A 132 7.45 21.73 -4.37
N PHE A 133 8.60 22.32 -4.70
CA PHE A 133 9.88 22.11 -4.03
C PHE A 133 10.45 23.46 -3.60
N PRO A 134 9.99 24.02 -2.46
CA PRO A 134 10.49 25.30 -1.96
C PRO A 134 12.01 25.27 -1.73
N GLY A 135 12.66 26.42 -1.90
CA GLY A 135 14.09 26.54 -1.61
C GLY A 135 14.37 26.37 -0.12
N ARG A 136 15.60 25.95 0.23
CA ARG A 136 16.02 25.68 1.61
C ARG A 136 15.87 26.86 2.59
N LYS A 137 15.78 28.09 2.07
CA LYS A 137 15.64 29.34 2.84
C LYS A 137 14.24 29.97 2.69
N THR A 138 13.31 29.31 1.99
CA THR A 138 12.02 29.90 1.62
C THR A 138 10.98 29.72 2.73
N LEU A 139 10.86 28.52 3.27
CA LEU A 139 9.89 28.15 4.30
C LEU A 139 10.65 27.42 5.42
N LEU A 140 11.24 28.19 6.32
CA LEU A 140 11.96 27.69 7.49
C LEU A 140 10.97 27.40 8.63
N LEU A 141 11.18 26.32 9.35
CA LEU A 141 10.29 25.87 10.43
C LEU A 141 11.09 25.62 11.71
N LYS A 142 10.48 25.95 12.85
CA LYS A 142 11.04 25.67 14.17
C LYS A 142 10.38 24.48 14.84
N LYS A 143 11.14 23.73 15.63
CA LYS A 143 10.63 22.62 16.45
C LYS A 143 9.47 23.15 17.31
N GLY A 144 8.30 22.54 17.16
CA GLY A 144 7.08 22.89 17.89
C GLY A 144 6.24 24.02 17.31
N GLU A 145 6.62 24.58 16.17
CA GLU A 145 5.75 25.47 15.39
C GLU A 145 4.56 24.70 14.80
N ILE A 146 3.39 25.34 14.71
CA ILE A 146 2.22 24.78 14.03
C ILE A 146 2.44 24.91 12.52
N ILE A 147 2.42 23.79 11.82
CA ILE A 147 2.70 23.71 10.38
C ILE A 147 1.48 23.35 9.55
N ALA A 148 0.49 22.73 10.18
CA ALA A 148 -0.73 22.29 9.51
C ALA A 148 -1.85 21.98 10.52
N ILE A 149 -3.01 21.69 9.96
CA ILE A 149 -4.20 21.21 10.65
C ILE A 149 -4.52 19.79 10.13
N SER A 150 -4.78 18.86 11.05
CA SER A 150 -5.14 17.48 10.71
C SER A 150 -6.45 17.43 9.93
N GLY A 151 -6.56 16.49 9.02
CA GLY A 151 -7.71 16.40 8.13
C GLY A 151 -8.07 14.98 7.74
N ASN A 152 -8.76 14.89 6.60
CA ASN A 152 -9.12 13.65 5.96
C ASN A 152 -8.94 13.73 4.42
N SER A 153 -8.01 14.57 3.95
CA SER A 153 -7.77 14.77 2.51
C SER A 153 -7.09 13.55 1.87
N GLY A 154 -7.28 13.36 0.57
CA GLY A 154 -6.71 12.22 -0.14
C GLY A 154 -7.42 10.90 0.14
N GLY A 155 -6.70 9.79 -0.04
CA GLY A 155 -7.16 8.42 0.12
C GLY A 155 -7.19 7.95 1.58
N SER A 156 -7.83 8.72 2.45
CA SER A 156 -8.01 8.41 3.88
C SER A 156 -9.46 7.96 4.17
N GLY A 157 -9.61 6.89 4.97
CA GLY A 157 -10.91 6.33 5.40
C GLY A 157 -11.55 7.04 6.59
N GLY A 158 -10.80 7.88 7.31
CA GLY A 158 -11.30 8.67 8.45
C GLY A 158 -10.23 9.61 8.99
N PRO A 159 -10.58 10.62 9.81
CA PRO A 159 -9.63 11.62 10.29
C PRO A 159 -8.46 11.00 11.08
N HIS A 160 -7.24 11.25 10.59
CA HIS A 160 -5.98 10.86 11.24
C HIS A 160 -4.81 11.68 10.66
N LEU A 161 -3.66 11.64 11.31
CA LEU A 161 -2.39 12.10 10.74
C LEU A 161 -1.60 10.89 10.24
N HIS A 162 -1.32 10.82 8.94
CA HIS A 162 -0.29 9.91 8.45
C HIS A 162 1.08 10.58 8.58
N PHE A 163 1.98 9.94 9.33
CA PHE A 163 3.28 10.47 9.71
C PHE A 163 4.42 9.53 9.34
N GLU A 164 5.44 10.03 8.64
CA GLU A 164 6.61 9.23 8.26
C GLU A 164 7.92 9.89 8.69
N VAL A 165 8.96 9.05 8.81
CA VAL A 165 10.35 9.46 8.88
C VAL A 165 11.09 8.79 7.73
N ARG A 166 11.78 9.59 6.90
CA ARG A 166 12.53 9.12 5.73
C ARG A 166 13.98 9.53 5.81
N LYS A 167 14.88 8.72 5.24
CA LYS A 167 16.26 9.15 4.98
C LYS A 167 16.26 10.19 3.86
N THR A 168 16.72 11.42 4.14
CA THR A 168 16.64 12.55 3.19
C THR A 168 17.33 12.26 1.85
N LYS A 169 18.45 11.52 1.85
CA LYS A 169 19.20 11.26 0.61
C LYS A 169 18.51 10.25 -0.31
N SER A 170 17.84 9.23 0.25
CA SER A 170 17.31 8.10 -0.51
C SER A 170 15.78 8.05 -0.54
N GLU A 171 15.11 8.91 0.21
CA GLU A 171 13.66 8.90 0.42
C GLU A 171 13.11 7.59 1.02
N VAL A 172 13.97 6.68 1.49
CA VAL A 172 13.57 5.40 2.07
C VAL A 172 12.91 5.65 3.42
N PRO A 173 11.62 5.28 3.59
CA PRO A 173 10.94 5.25 4.88
C PRO A 173 11.65 4.35 5.89
N VAL A 174 11.74 4.83 7.12
CA VAL A 174 12.23 4.10 8.29
C VAL A 174 11.10 4.09 9.30
N ASN A 175 10.94 2.98 10.02
CA ASN A 175 9.91 2.82 11.03
C ASN A 175 9.98 3.94 12.08
N PRO A 176 8.97 4.84 12.15
CA PRO A 176 9.03 5.96 13.08
C PRO A 176 9.09 5.52 14.54
N LEU A 177 8.59 4.33 14.89
CA LEU A 177 8.66 3.79 16.27
C LEU A 177 10.10 3.64 16.78
N LEU A 178 11.10 3.64 15.90
CA LEU A 178 12.52 3.58 16.25
C LEU A 178 13.12 4.95 16.63
N PHE A 179 12.35 6.05 16.57
CA PHE A 179 12.82 7.43 16.79
C PHE A 179 12.34 8.05 18.13
N GLY A 180 12.03 7.21 19.13
CA GLY A 180 11.70 7.68 20.48
C GLY A 180 10.32 8.30 20.67
N PHE A 181 9.39 8.15 19.71
CA PHE A 181 8.00 8.59 19.92
C PHE A 181 7.35 7.78 21.04
N LYS A 182 6.79 8.47 22.02
CA LYS A 182 6.18 7.87 23.21
C LYS A 182 4.80 7.27 22.87
N ILE A 183 4.79 6.04 22.39
CA ILE A 183 3.59 5.23 22.14
C ILE A 183 3.60 4.07 23.12
N LYS A 184 2.55 3.95 23.93
CA LYS A 184 2.48 2.90 24.95
C LYS A 184 2.15 1.57 24.27
N ASP A 185 2.96 0.56 24.54
CA ASP A 185 2.72 -0.79 24.06
C ASP A 185 3.16 -1.83 25.08
N ASN A 186 2.22 -2.68 25.47
CA ASN A 186 2.41 -3.80 26.38
C ASN A 186 1.65 -5.03 25.91
N ILE A 187 1.26 -5.06 24.62
CA ILE A 187 0.42 -6.12 24.06
C ILE A 187 1.31 -7.01 23.21
N ARG A 188 1.33 -8.30 23.51
CA ARG A 188 2.08 -9.26 22.69
C ARG A 188 1.35 -9.50 21.36
N PRO A 189 2.09 -9.64 20.23
CA PRO A 189 1.50 -10.00 18.95
C PRO A 189 0.62 -11.25 19.03
N LYS A 190 -0.49 -11.29 18.30
CA LYS A 190 -1.43 -12.40 18.29
C LYS A 190 -1.24 -13.26 17.06
N ILE A 191 -0.83 -14.51 17.24
CA ILE A 191 -0.71 -15.50 16.17
C ILE A 191 -2.09 -16.15 15.93
N LYS A 192 -2.58 -16.09 14.69
CA LYS A 192 -3.95 -16.50 14.32
C LYS A 192 -4.02 -17.77 13.47
N ALA A 193 -3.10 -17.91 12.52
CA ALA A 193 -3.08 -19.06 11.62
C ALA A 193 -1.66 -19.41 11.18
N LEU A 194 -1.48 -20.68 10.82
CA LEU A 194 -0.27 -21.25 10.24
C LEU A 194 -0.61 -21.84 8.87
N GLY A 195 0.17 -21.54 7.85
CA GLY A 195 0.14 -22.19 6.55
C GLY A 195 1.35 -23.11 6.37
N ILE A 196 1.14 -24.30 5.82
CA ILE A 196 2.20 -25.22 5.40
C ILE A 196 2.02 -25.49 3.91
N TYR A 197 3.08 -25.29 3.13
CA TYR A 197 3.05 -25.24 1.67
C TYR A 197 3.95 -26.35 1.10
N PRO A 198 3.40 -27.34 0.38
CA PRO A 198 4.20 -28.15 -0.53
C PRO A 198 4.59 -27.31 -1.76
N LEU A 199 5.85 -27.39 -2.19
CA LEU A 199 6.47 -26.46 -3.16
C LEU A 199 7.08 -27.12 -4.40
N ASP A 200 6.94 -28.44 -4.52
CA ASP A 200 7.26 -29.20 -5.74
C ASP A 200 6.25 -30.36 -5.92
N ASP A 201 6.30 -31.02 -7.07
CA ASP A 201 5.34 -32.07 -7.45
C ASP A 201 5.37 -33.32 -6.55
N SER A 202 6.46 -33.52 -5.78
CA SER A 202 6.62 -34.66 -4.86
C SER A 202 6.23 -34.32 -3.42
N SER A 203 6.29 -33.04 -3.07
CA SER A 203 6.09 -32.58 -1.70
C SER A 203 4.62 -32.65 -1.28
N HIS A 204 4.36 -32.89 0.00
CA HIS A 204 3.00 -32.94 0.51
C HIS A 204 2.87 -32.61 1.98
N VAL A 205 1.65 -32.24 2.36
CA VAL A 205 1.22 -32.09 3.76
C VAL A 205 0.02 -32.98 3.97
N ASN A 206 0.11 -33.91 4.93
CA ASN A 206 -0.90 -34.95 5.18
C ASN A 206 -1.31 -35.70 3.88
N GLY A 207 -0.32 -36.10 3.09
CA GLY A 207 -0.51 -36.87 1.84
C GLY A 207 -1.11 -36.09 0.66
N LYS A 208 -1.20 -34.75 0.72
CA LYS A 208 -1.72 -33.92 -0.38
C LYS A 208 -0.71 -32.87 -0.83
N ASN A 209 -0.51 -32.73 -2.15
CA ASN A 209 0.23 -31.62 -2.77
C ASN A 209 -0.64 -30.35 -2.83
N LYS A 210 -1.15 -29.90 -1.68
CA LYS A 210 -1.91 -28.64 -1.56
C LYS A 210 -1.58 -27.95 -0.24
N PRO A 211 -1.53 -26.61 -0.21
CA PRO A 211 -1.34 -25.88 1.03
C PRO A 211 -2.37 -26.27 2.10
N LYS A 212 -1.92 -26.41 3.34
CA LYS A 212 -2.79 -26.69 4.49
C LYS A 212 -2.70 -25.55 5.50
N ILE A 213 -3.86 -25.01 5.85
CA ILE A 213 -4.00 -23.93 6.84
C ILE A 213 -4.49 -24.53 8.15
N TYR A 214 -3.84 -24.16 9.25
CA TYR A 214 -4.17 -24.54 10.61
C TYR A 214 -4.57 -23.31 11.42
N LYS A 215 -5.68 -23.42 12.14
CA LYS A 215 -6.04 -22.44 13.16
C LYS A 215 -5.09 -22.58 14.34
N VAL A 216 -4.60 -21.45 14.82
CA VAL A 216 -3.74 -21.38 16.00
C VAL A 216 -4.58 -21.05 17.23
N SER A 217 -4.23 -21.63 18.37
CA SER A 217 -4.91 -21.40 19.64
C SER A 217 -3.89 -21.07 20.73
N GLY A 218 -4.34 -20.44 21.82
CA GLY A 218 -3.48 -19.93 22.87
C GLY A 218 -3.66 -18.42 23.07
N GLY A 219 -2.74 -17.84 23.85
CA GLY A 219 -2.80 -16.45 24.26
C GLY A 219 -1.67 -16.08 25.21
N LYS A 220 -1.61 -14.81 25.61
CA LYS A 220 -0.55 -14.27 26.47
C LYS A 220 0.86 -14.60 25.96
N GLY A 221 1.07 -14.64 24.64
CA GLY A 221 2.37 -14.92 24.02
C GLY A 221 2.73 -16.40 23.83
N ASN A 222 1.86 -17.33 24.22
CA ASN A 222 2.10 -18.75 24.05
C ASN A 222 1.00 -19.37 23.20
N TYR A 223 1.37 -19.85 22.01
CA TYR A 223 0.46 -20.40 21.02
C TYR A 223 0.85 -21.82 20.63
N SER A 224 -0.15 -22.61 20.26
CA SER A 224 0.01 -23.99 19.82
C SER A 224 -1.03 -24.34 18.76
N LEU A 225 -0.81 -25.47 18.08
CA LEU A 225 -1.80 -26.10 17.21
C LEU A 225 -2.63 -27.11 18.03
N ALA A 226 -3.85 -27.40 17.56
CA ALA A 226 -4.69 -28.44 18.16
C ALA A 226 -4.24 -29.88 17.82
N ALA A 227 -3.23 -30.03 16.97
CA ALA A 227 -2.72 -31.34 16.54
C ALA A 227 -2.09 -32.10 17.72
N LYS A 228 -2.54 -33.34 17.96
CA LYS A 228 -2.03 -34.22 19.02
C LYS A 228 -0.81 -35.04 18.60
N SER A 229 -0.61 -35.19 17.29
CA SER A 229 0.52 -35.91 16.67
C SER A 229 1.30 -34.95 15.77
N PRO A 230 2.59 -35.25 15.46
CA PRO A 230 3.33 -34.48 14.47
C PRO A 230 2.56 -34.37 13.15
N ILE A 231 2.61 -33.19 12.52
CA ILE A 231 2.01 -33.00 11.21
C ILE A 231 2.85 -33.76 10.18
N SER A 232 2.19 -34.59 9.37
CA SER A 232 2.85 -35.31 8.27
C SER A 232 3.20 -34.32 7.16
N VAL A 233 4.49 -34.30 6.81
CA VAL A 233 5.05 -33.54 5.70
C VAL A 233 5.93 -34.45 4.84
N TYR A 234 6.31 -34.04 3.64
CA TYR A 234 7.35 -34.70 2.85
C TYR A 234 7.85 -33.74 1.76
N GLY A 235 9.12 -33.86 1.38
CA GLY A 235 9.74 -33.10 0.30
C GLY A 235 10.01 -31.63 0.68
N LYS A 236 10.01 -30.74 -0.32
CA LYS A 236 10.28 -29.32 -0.15
C LYS A 236 9.06 -28.57 0.42
N ILE A 237 9.20 -28.07 1.64
CA ILE A 237 8.14 -27.40 2.38
C ILE A 237 8.51 -25.96 2.70
N GLY A 238 7.53 -25.06 2.53
CA GLY A 238 7.54 -23.71 3.06
C GLY A 238 6.50 -23.54 4.15
N PHE A 239 6.71 -22.56 5.03
CA PHE A 239 5.76 -22.20 6.08
C PHE A 239 5.27 -20.76 5.92
N GLY A 240 4.10 -20.45 6.46
CA GLY A 240 3.59 -19.08 6.52
C GLY A 240 2.81 -18.83 7.80
N LEU A 241 2.74 -17.58 8.23
CA LEU A 241 2.15 -17.20 9.52
C LEU A 241 1.24 -16.00 9.33
N TYR A 242 0.05 -16.04 9.94
CA TYR A 242 -0.79 -14.86 10.11
C TYR A 242 -0.70 -14.43 11.56
N ALA A 243 -0.10 -13.27 11.79
CA ALA A 243 -0.01 -12.65 13.09
C ALA A 243 -0.32 -11.16 12.98
N ASP A 244 -0.97 -10.63 14.02
CA ASP A 244 -1.32 -9.22 14.14
C ASP A 244 -0.75 -8.63 15.41
N ASP A 245 -0.42 -7.37 15.36
CA ASP A 245 -0.01 -6.59 16.52
C ASP A 245 -1.10 -5.59 16.95
N TYR A 246 -0.97 -5.07 18.17
CA TYR A 246 -1.90 -4.11 18.76
C TYR A 246 -1.15 -3.22 19.75
N PHE A 247 -1.56 -1.96 19.88
CA PHE A 247 -0.94 -1.02 20.83
C PHE A 247 -1.85 -0.78 22.04
N SER A 248 -1.28 -0.48 23.21
CA SER A 248 -2.08 -0.14 24.40
C SER A 248 -2.99 1.06 24.13
N GLY A 249 -4.28 0.93 24.46
CA GLY A 249 -5.27 2.00 24.26
C GLY A 249 -5.79 2.13 22.83
N SER A 250 -5.41 1.24 21.91
CA SER A 250 -6.01 1.13 20.58
C SER A 250 -6.40 -0.31 20.26
N ASN A 251 -7.60 -0.48 19.71
CA ASN A 251 -8.09 -1.79 19.24
C ASN A 251 -7.81 -2.04 17.75
N ASN A 252 -7.14 -1.11 17.07
CA ASN A 252 -6.80 -1.25 15.66
C ASN A 252 -5.73 -2.33 15.48
N ARG A 253 -5.93 -3.16 14.47
CA ARG A 253 -4.96 -4.15 14.00
C ARG A 253 -3.75 -3.43 13.42
N CYS A 254 -2.55 -3.80 13.85
CA CYS A 254 -1.28 -3.31 13.34
C CYS A 254 -0.44 -4.48 12.81
N GLY A 255 0.55 -4.19 11.96
CA GLY A 255 1.52 -5.17 11.50
C GLY A 255 2.53 -5.52 12.58
N VAL A 256 3.02 -6.76 12.57
CA VAL A 256 4.10 -7.21 13.46
C VAL A 256 5.45 -6.64 13.00
N TYR A 257 6.37 -6.42 13.93
CA TYR A 257 7.68 -5.87 13.61
C TYR A 257 8.65 -6.93 13.10
N PHE A 258 8.63 -8.12 13.71
CA PHE A 258 9.62 -9.15 13.49
C PHE A 258 9.01 -10.55 13.53
N ILE A 259 9.38 -11.40 12.56
CA ILE A 259 9.06 -12.83 12.55
C ILE A 259 10.34 -13.63 12.34
N LYS A 260 10.55 -14.65 13.17
CA LYS A 260 11.62 -15.65 13.02
C LYS A 260 11.05 -17.06 13.07
N LEU A 261 11.57 -17.91 12.21
CA LEU A 261 11.22 -19.33 12.09
C LEU A 261 12.46 -20.19 12.30
N LEU A 262 12.34 -21.17 13.20
CA LEU A 262 13.38 -22.16 13.48
C LEU A 262 12.88 -23.58 13.21
N VAL A 263 13.77 -24.44 12.72
CA VAL A 263 13.63 -25.90 12.62
C VAL A 263 14.75 -26.52 13.44
N ASP A 264 14.43 -27.32 14.45
CA ASP A 264 15.38 -27.95 15.38
C ASP A 264 16.44 -26.97 15.92
N SER A 265 15.97 -25.81 16.37
CA SER A 265 16.79 -24.69 16.88
C SER A 265 17.64 -23.96 15.83
N GLN A 266 17.68 -24.41 14.57
CA GLN A 266 18.31 -23.65 13.49
C GLN A 266 17.34 -22.63 12.89
N GLN A 267 17.74 -21.35 12.87
CA GLN A 267 16.99 -20.32 12.15
C GLN A 267 17.05 -20.62 10.64
N ILE A 268 15.88 -20.67 10.01
CA ILE A 268 15.76 -20.84 8.55
C ILE A 268 15.24 -19.58 7.87
N TYR A 269 14.51 -18.75 8.60
CA TYR A 269 13.94 -17.51 8.08
C TYR A 269 13.79 -16.46 9.18
N SER A 270 14.04 -15.20 8.83
CA SER A 270 13.52 -14.07 9.58
C SER A 270 13.25 -12.86 8.68
N HIS A 271 12.38 -11.96 9.13
CA HIS A 271 12.26 -10.62 8.57
C HIS A 271 12.02 -9.58 9.66
N GLU A 272 12.34 -8.32 9.34
CA GLU A 272 12.21 -7.18 10.24
C GLU A 272 11.71 -5.93 9.49
N MET A 273 10.69 -5.28 10.04
CA MET A 273 10.07 -4.08 9.45
C MET A 273 10.76 -2.79 9.94
N GLU A 274 12.08 -2.71 9.74
CA GLU A 274 12.90 -1.55 10.12
C GLU A 274 12.78 -0.40 9.12
N LYS A 275 12.85 -0.72 7.82
CA LYS A 275 12.83 0.23 6.70
C LYS A 275 12.34 -0.50 5.45
N ILE A 276 11.72 0.20 4.52
CA ILE A 276 11.31 -0.40 3.24
C ILE A 276 11.25 0.63 2.13
N GLY A 277 11.89 0.38 0.99
CA GLY A 277 11.84 1.30 -0.14
C GLY A 277 10.50 1.26 -0.87
N PHE A 278 10.01 2.43 -1.35
CA PHE A 278 8.79 2.49 -2.17
C PHE A 278 8.86 1.65 -3.44
N HIS A 279 10.05 1.45 -4.00
CA HIS A 279 10.26 0.62 -5.20
C HIS A 279 10.14 -0.88 -4.90
N GLU A 280 10.33 -1.30 -3.66
CA GLU A 280 10.30 -2.71 -3.24
C GLU A 280 8.91 -3.10 -2.73
N THR A 281 8.11 -2.13 -2.29
CA THR A 281 6.87 -2.37 -1.53
C THR A 281 5.88 -3.31 -2.21
N ARG A 282 5.84 -3.35 -3.55
CA ARG A 282 4.91 -4.20 -4.30
C ARG A 282 5.24 -5.69 -4.24
N TYR A 283 6.48 -6.06 -3.91
CA TYR A 283 6.83 -7.45 -3.60
C TYR A 283 6.08 -7.99 -2.38
N ILE A 284 5.34 -7.15 -1.63
CA ILE A 284 4.35 -7.63 -0.66
C ILE A 284 3.41 -8.68 -1.25
N ASN A 285 3.07 -8.57 -2.53
CA ASN A 285 2.14 -9.47 -3.19
C ASN A 285 2.68 -10.91 -3.30
N SER A 286 3.99 -11.11 -3.24
CA SER A 286 4.59 -12.47 -3.09
C SER A 286 5.05 -12.77 -1.68
N HIS A 287 5.24 -11.75 -0.84
CA HIS A 287 5.48 -11.93 0.60
C HIS A 287 4.27 -12.54 1.29
N VAL A 288 3.06 -12.17 0.88
CA VAL A 288 1.82 -12.74 1.41
C VAL A 288 1.33 -13.89 0.53
N ASP A 289 0.51 -14.76 1.11
CA ASP A 289 -0.34 -15.67 0.36
C ASP A 289 -1.48 -14.89 -0.30
N TYR A 290 -1.18 -14.25 -1.43
CA TYR A 290 -2.09 -13.35 -2.13
C TYR A 290 -3.44 -13.99 -2.43
N HIS A 291 -3.44 -15.26 -2.86
CA HIS A 291 -4.65 -16.01 -3.14
C HIS A 291 -5.54 -16.13 -1.91
N ASN A 292 -5.00 -16.62 -0.78
CA ASN A 292 -5.78 -16.76 0.44
C ASN A 292 -6.20 -15.42 1.04
N TRP A 293 -5.38 -14.38 0.90
CA TRP A 293 -5.76 -13.06 1.36
C TRP A 293 -6.94 -12.49 0.57
N HIS A 294 -6.87 -12.48 -0.76
CA HIS A 294 -7.88 -11.85 -1.60
C HIS A 294 -9.15 -12.68 -1.77
N LYS A 295 -9.03 -14.02 -1.64
CA LYS A 295 -10.18 -14.94 -1.74
C LYS A 295 -10.85 -15.21 -0.40
N ASN A 296 -10.06 -15.42 0.66
CA ASN A 296 -10.54 -15.92 1.96
C ASN A 296 -10.33 -14.92 3.12
N GLY A 297 -9.69 -13.77 2.89
CA GLY A 297 -9.41 -12.79 3.94
C GLY A 297 -8.30 -13.20 4.92
N LEU A 298 -7.47 -14.19 4.57
CA LEU A 298 -6.39 -14.70 5.42
C LEU A 298 -5.02 -14.14 5.01
N GLU A 299 -4.51 -13.22 5.82
CA GLU A 299 -3.22 -12.52 5.61
C GLU A 299 -2.02 -13.37 6.08
N LEU A 300 -1.85 -14.55 5.51
CA LEU A 300 -0.67 -15.39 5.76
C LEU A 300 0.55 -14.74 5.12
N GLN A 301 1.57 -14.43 5.92
CA GLN A 301 2.88 -14.02 5.46
C GLN A 301 3.73 -15.27 5.20
N ARG A 302 4.25 -15.41 3.98
CA ARG A 302 5.17 -16.49 3.62
C ARG A 302 6.47 -16.28 4.38
N CYS A 303 6.87 -17.30 5.11
CA CYS A 303 8.16 -17.38 5.79
C CYS A 303 9.20 -18.08 4.89
N TYR A 304 9.11 -17.82 3.59
CA TYR A 304 10.02 -18.24 2.53
C TYR A 304 9.88 -17.29 1.35
N ILE A 305 10.87 -17.26 0.47
CA ILE A 305 10.98 -16.28 -0.61
C ILE A 305 10.70 -16.93 -1.96
N GLN A 306 9.77 -16.35 -2.72
CA GLN A 306 9.50 -16.76 -4.10
C GLN A 306 10.60 -16.28 -5.07
N PRO A 307 10.83 -16.96 -6.21
CA PRO A 307 11.97 -16.70 -7.11
C PRO A 307 12.17 -15.23 -7.51
N ASN A 308 11.09 -14.50 -7.79
CA ASN A 308 11.17 -13.09 -8.17
C ASN A 308 10.70 -12.14 -7.05
N ASN A 309 10.89 -12.49 -5.78
CA ASN A 309 10.70 -11.55 -4.66
C ASN A 309 12.05 -10.94 -4.26
N ARG A 310 12.13 -9.60 -4.22
CA ARG A 310 13.36 -8.86 -3.94
C ARG A 310 13.21 -7.90 -2.75
N LEU A 311 12.34 -8.20 -1.78
CA LEU A 311 12.23 -7.37 -0.58
C LEU A 311 13.52 -7.40 0.23
N ASN A 312 13.96 -6.23 0.67
CA ASN A 312 15.10 -6.06 1.55
C ASN A 312 14.69 -5.94 3.03
N ILE A 313 13.82 -6.86 3.47
CA ILE A 313 13.36 -6.99 4.86
C ILE A 313 13.82 -8.29 5.50
N TYR A 314 14.35 -9.23 4.71
CA TYR A 314 14.69 -10.58 5.14
C TYR A 314 16.11 -10.64 5.69
N ASN A 315 16.29 -11.32 6.83
CA ASN A 315 17.58 -11.47 7.51
C ASN A 315 17.87 -12.95 7.83
N ASP A 316 19.15 -13.33 7.82
CA ASP A 316 19.69 -14.68 8.05
C ASP A 316 18.81 -15.82 7.51
N LEU A 317 18.64 -15.83 6.19
CA LEU A 317 17.89 -16.87 5.47
C LEU A 317 18.77 -18.10 5.26
N LYS A 318 18.21 -19.27 5.53
CA LYS A 318 18.76 -20.55 5.04
C LYS A 318 17.86 -21.07 3.94
N ASN A 319 18.42 -21.38 2.77
CA ASN A 319 17.69 -21.92 1.63
C ASN A 319 16.40 -21.13 1.29
N ASN A 320 16.44 -19.80 1.40
CA ASN A 320 15.29 -18.91 1.17
C ASN A 320 14.07 -19.21 2.07
N GLY A 321 14.27 -19.72 3.30
CA GLY A 321 13.20 -20.08 4.23
C GLY A 321 12.54 -21.44 3.95
N LEU A 322 13.16 -22.24 3.09
CA LEU A 322 12.67 -23.54 2.65
C LEU A 322 13.37 -24.66 3.43
N TYR A 323 12.63 -25.73 3.74
CA TYR A 323 13.16 -26.92 4.39
C TYR A 323 12.76 -28.19 3.63
N TYR A 324 13.64 -29.17 3.56
CA TYR A 324 13.39 -30.45 2.89
C TYR A 324 13.22 -31.55 3.94
N PHE A 325 12.03 -32.15 4.02
CA PHE A 325 11.70 -33.19 4.99
C PHE A 325 11.67 -34.55 4.29
N ASN A 326 12.65 -35.40 4.58
CA ASN A 326 12.80 -36.73 3.96
C ASN A 326 13.34 -37.81 4.91
N ASP A 327 13.39 -37.52 6.22
CA ASP A 327 13.85 -38.46 7.24
C ASP A 327 12.73 -38.84 8.22
N THR A 328 12.97 -39.86 9.04
CA THR A 328 11.96 -40.38 9.97
C THR A 328 11.91 -39.61 11.29
N LEU A 329 12.70 -38.54 11.45
CA LEU A 329 12.81 -37.78 12.70
C LEU A 329 11.60 -36.87 12.89
N ILE A 330 11.30 -36.60 14.15
CA ILE A 330 10.35 -35.56 14.52
C ILE A 330 11.14 -34.25 14.59
N HIS A 331 10.80 -33.31 13.72
CA HIS A 331 11.38 -31.97 13.74
C HIS A 331 10.50 -31.01 14.53
N GLN A 332 11.12 -30.21 15.39
CA GLN A 332 10.44 -29.16 16.13
C GLN A 332 10.49 -27.84 15.34
N ILE A 333 9.31 -27.28 15.08
CA ILE A 333 9.15 -25.98 14.45
C ILE A 333 8.82 -24.95 15.53
N ASN A 334 9.54 -23.82 15.52
CA ASN A 334 9.33 -22.73 16.47
C ASN A 334 9.27 -21.39 15.76
N TYR A 335 8.20 -20.64 16.00
CA TYR A 335 8.04 -19.26 15.61
C TYR A 335 8.29 -18.32 16.78
N LEU A 336 8.98 -17.22 16.51
CA LEU A 336 9.13 -16.08 17.41
C LEU A 336 8.62 -14.84 16.69
N VAL A 337 7.64 -14.16 17.28
CA VAL A 337 7.02 -12.95 16.72
C VAL A 337 7.14 -11.82 17.72
N LYS A 338 7.62 -10.66 17.30
CA LYS A 338 7.81 -9.48 18.17
C LYS A 338 7.20 -8.22 17.57
N ASP A 339 6.83 -7.30 18.46
CA ASP A 339 6.58 -5.90 18.14
C ASP A 339 7.88 -5.07 18.30
N VAL A 340 7.78 -3.74 18.12
CA VAL A 340 8.93 -2.81 18.30
C VAL A 340 9.29 -2.63 19.78
N SER A 341 8.36 -2.90 20.70
CA SER A 341 8.55 -2.78 22.15
C SER A 341 9.07 -4.08 22.80
N GLU A 342 9.50 -5.04 21.97
CA GLU A 342 10.00 -6.36 22.36
C GLU A 342 8.97 -7.29 23.03
N ASN A 343 7.67 -6.98 22.99
CA ASN A 343 6.64 -7.91 23.43
C ASN A 343 6.64 -9.12 22.47
N THR A 344 6.77 -10.31 23.06
CA THR A 344 7.08 -11.51 22.29
C THR A 344 5.98 -12.56 22.38
N SER A 345 5.69 -13.19 21.24
CA SER A 345 4.82 -14.35 21.09
C SER A 345 5.53 -15.52 20.43
N THR A 346 5.20 -16.73 20.84
CA THR A 346 5.77 -17.97 20.28
C THR A 346 4.69 -18.93 19.82
N LEU A 347 4.98 -19.68 18.75
CA LEU A 347 4.18 -20.83 18.31
C LEU A 347 5.12 -22.01 18.12
N LYS A 348 4.82 -23.13 18.80
CA LYS A 348 5.60 -24.38 18.69
C LYS A 348 4.72 -25.53 18.22
N PHE A 349 5.25 -26.36 17.33
CA PHE A 349 4.60 -27.58 16.86
C PHE A 349 5.64 -28.53 16.26
N ASN A 350 5.25 -29.80 16.09
CA ASN A 350 6.13 -30.82 15.54
C ASN A 350 5.65 -31.25 14.14
N VAL A 351 6.61 -31.55 13.27
CA VAL A 351 6.38 -32.17 11.96
C VAL A 351 7.23 -33.43 11.84
N GLN A 352 6.82 -34.36 10.99
CA GLN A 352 7.57 -35.58 10.71
C GLN A 352 7.39 -35.95 9.25
N ALA A 353 8.44 -36.45 8.59
CA ALA A 353 8.27 -36.91 7.23
C ALA A 353 7.41 -38.19 7.20
N SER A 354 6.37 -38.20 6.37
CA SER A 354 5.70 -39.44 5.97
C SER A 354 6.49 -40.14 4.87
N PRO A 355 6.32 -41.45 4.65
CA PRO A 355 6.89 -42.14 3.49
C PRO A 355 6.52 -41.41 2.20
N GLU A 356 7.39 -41.46 1.19
CA GLU A 356 7.10 -40.90 -0.13
C GLU A 356 5.83 -41.55 -0.69
N ILE A 357 4.82 -40.73 -1.00
CA ILE A 357 3.58 -41.20 -1.61
C ILE A 357 3.61 -40.75 -3.07
N SER A 358 3.29 -41.66 -4.00
CA SER A 358 3.04 -41.29 -5.39
C SER A 358 1.79 -40.41 -5.46
N ILE A 359 1.97 -39.12 -5.64
CA ILE A 359 0.87 -38.17 -5.83
C ILE A 359 0.41 -38.26 -7.28
N GLU A 360 -0.91 -38.39 -7.49
CA GLU A 360 -1.49 -38.36 -8.83
C GLU A 360 -1.12 -37.03 -9.52
N LYS A 361 -0.41 -37.12 -10.65
CA LYS A 361 0.03 -35.94 -11.39
C LYS A 361 -1.17 -35.32 -12.11
N ASP A 362 -1.32 -34.00 -11.98
CA ASP A 362 -2.27 -33.23 -12.77
C ASP A 362 -1.88 -33.30 -14.25
N THR A 363 -2.73 -33.93 -15.07
CA THR A 363 -2.52 -34.14 -16.52
C THR A 363 -3.22 -33.08 -17.37
N THR A 364 -3.86 -32.09 -16.74
CA THR A 364 -4.54 -31.00 -17.45
C THR A 364 -3.54 -30.26 -18.34
N GLN A 365 -3.90 -30.01 -19.60
CA GLN A 365 -3.06 -29.19 -20.47
C GLN A 365 -3.10 -27.72 -20.01
N PHE A 366 -1.93 -27.11 -19.86
CA PHE A 366 -1.77 -25.70 -19.50
C PHE A 366 -0.66 -25.07 -20.33
N THR A 367 -0.71 -23.74 -20.43
CA THR A 367 0.44 -22.97 -20.92
C THR A 367 1.30 -22.60 -19.71
N LEU A 368 2.58 -22.97 -19.70
CA LEU A 368 3.49 -22.54 -18.64
C LEU A 368 4.06 -21.18 -18.99
N LEU A 369 3.82 -20.18 -18.15
CA LEU A 369 4.46 -18.87 -18.26
C LEU A 369 5.63 -18.79 -17.29
N LYS A 370 6.80 -18.38 -17.80
CA LYS A 370 8.04 -18.29 -17.04
C LYS A 370 8.19 -16.94 -16.37
N HIS A 371 8.57 -16.89 -15.11
CA HIS A 371 8.59 -15.61 -14.39
C HIS A 371 9.66 -14.63 -14.86
N ASP A 372 10.76 -15.14 -15.42
CA ASP A 372 11.97 -14.43 -15.82
C ASP A 372 12.08 -14.19 -17.33
N GLU A 373 11.08 -14.64 -18.11
CA GLU A 373 11.05 -14.48 -19.57
C GLU A 373 9.89 -13.59 -20.02
N TYR A 374 9.99 -13.07 -21.25
CA TYR A 374 8.84 -12.45 -21.90
C TYR A 374 7.83 -13.53 -22.26
N ASN A 375 6.59 -13.35 -21.81
CA ASN A 375 5.48 -14.24 -22.12
C ASN A 375 4.47 -13.54 -23.01
N SER A 376 3.81 -14.30 -23.88
CA SER A 376 2.67 -13.80 -24.65
C SER A 376 1.61 -14.85 -24.85
N PHE A 377 0.36 -14.41 -24.86
CA PHE A 377 -0.79 -15.20 -25.27
C PHE A 377 -1.53 -14.46 -26.39
N LYS A 378 -1.88 -15.15 -27.48
CA LYS A 378 -2.51 -14.54 -28.65
C LYS A 378 -3.58 -15.44 -29.24
N THR A 379 -4.73 -14.84 -29.55
CA THR A 379 -5.77 -15.39 -30.43
C THR A 379 -6.06 -14.41 -31.57
N ASN A 380 -7.10 -14.66 -32.36
CA ASN A 380 -7.57 -13.70 -33.38
C ASN A 380 -8.18 -12.42 -32.77
N ASP A 381 -8.64 -12.48 -31.52
CA ASP A 381 -9.44 -11.41 -30.89
C ASP A 381 -8.74 -10.76 -29.69
N ILE A 382 -7.69 -11.40 -29.15
CA ILE A 382 -6.93 -10.85 -28.02
C ILE A 382 -5.42 -11.08 -28.17
N ILE A 383 -4.65 -10.08 -27.72
CA ILE A 383 -3.20 -10.17 -27.53
C ILE A 383 -2.89 -9.78 -26.09
N VAL A 384 -2.18 -10.64 -25.38
CA VAL A 384 -1.69 -10.37 -24.02
C VAL A 384 -0.17 -10.47 -24.02
N GLY A 385 0.49 -9.35 -23.72
CA GLY A 385 1.94 -9.27 -23.62
C GLY A 385 2.38 -9.07 -22.18
N MET A 386 3.27 -9.94 -21.69
CA MET A 386 3.74 -9.98 -20.31
C MET A 386 5.27 -9.90 -20.28
N PRO A 387 5.85 -8.73 -19.96
CA PRO A 387 7.30 -8.60 -19.86
C PRO A 387 7.93 -9.56 -18.84
N ALA A 388 9.22 -9.82 -18.99
CA ALA A 388 9.99 -10.55 -17.98
C ALA A 388 9.88 -9.90 -16.59
N ASN A 389 9.93 -10.73 -15.54
CA ASN A 389 9.90 -10.33 -14.13
C ASN A 389 8.59 -9.68 -13.66
N ILE A 390 7.46 -9.83 -14.38
CA ILE A 390 6.16 -9.41 -13.86
C ILE A 390 5.46 -10.48 -13.02
N LEU A 391 5.76 -11.76 -13.22
CA LEU A 391 5.26 -12.84 -12.37
C LEU A 391 6.22 -13.06 -11.19
N TYR A 392 5.70 -13.54 -10.07
CA TYR A 392 6.55 -13.84 -8.90
C TYR A 392 7.13 -15.26 -8.91
N HIS A 393 6.48 -16.15 -9.66
CA HIS A 393 6.85 -17.54 -9.90
C HIS A 393 6.30 -18.00 -11.25
N ASP A 394 6.76 -19.16 -11.73
CA ASP A 394 6.21 -19.79 -12.93
C ASP A 394 4.71 -20.06 -12.74
N LEU A 395 3.92 -19.77 -13.77
CA LEU A 395 2.46 -19.79 -13.70
C LEU A 395 1.88 -20.79 -14.71
N LYS A 396 1.04 -21.70 -14.22
CA LYS A 396 0.13 -22.48 -15.09
C LYS A 396 -1.00 -21.56 -15.54
N PHE A 397 -0.89 -21.04 -16.76
CA PHE A 397 -1.81 -20.05 -17.32
C PHE A 397 -3.04 -20.69 -17.96
N GLU A 398 -4.16 -20.01 -17.77
CA GLU A 398 -5.48 -20.42 -18.24
C GLU A 398 -6.16 -19.25 -18.97
N TYR A 399 -6.87 -19.56 -20.05
CA TYR A 399 -7.65 -18.59 -20.81
C TYR A 399 -8.99 -19.20 -21.22
N SER A 400 -10.06 -18.40 -21.15
CA SER A 400 -11.38 -18.77 -21.68
C SER A 400 -12.15 -17.56 -22.20
N LEU A 401 -13.12 -17.82 -23.08
CA LEU A 401 -14.12 -16.85 -23.50
C LEU A 401 -15.38 -16.99 -22.64
N GLY A 402 -15.96 -15.87 -22.26
CA GLY A 402 -17.29 -15.78 -21.65
C GLY A 402 -18.27 -14.99 -22.53
N ASP A 403 -19.52 -14.94 -22.07
CA ASP A 403 -20.60 -14.25 -22.80
C ASP A 403 -20.33 -12.76 -22.97
N THR A 404 -20.87 -12.20 -24.06
CA THR A 404 -20.81 -10.74 -24.30
C THR A 404 -21.75 -10.04 -23.33
N LEU A 405 -21.19 -9.15 -22.50
CA LEU A 405 -21.98 -8.36 -21.55
C LEU A 405 -22.92 -7.39 -22.27
N LYS A 406 -24.05 -7.06 -21.65
CA LYS A 406 -24.98 -6.06 -22.18
C LYS A 406 -24.26 -4.71 -22.36
N GLY A 407 -24.25 -4.19 -23.58
CA GLY A 407 -23.59 -2.93 -23.94
C GLY A 407 -22.09 -3.06 -24.23
N ALA A 408 -21.51 -4.25 -24.13
CA ALA A 408 -20.17 -4.53 -24.64
C ALA A 408 -20.19 -4.79 -26.14
N ILE A 409 -19.06 -4.52 -26.78
CA ILE A 409 -18.84 -4.68 -28.23
C ILE A 409 -17.80 -5.77 -28.55
N ALA A 410 -17.36 -6.51 -27.53
CA ALA A 410 -16.47 -7.66 -27.60
C ALA A 410 -16.93 -8.72 -26.58
N PRO A 411 -16.63 -10.02 -26.78
CA PRO A 411 -16.88 -11.03 -25.76
C PRO A 411 -16.05 -10.76 -24.50
N LEU A 412 -16.40 -11.45 -23.40
CA LEU A 412 -15.60 -11.39 -22.18
C LEU A 412 -14.38 -12.31 -22.32
N HIS A 413 -13.18 -11.75 -22.17
CA HIS A 413 -11.92 -12.48 -22.19
C HIS A 413 -11.43 -12.72 -20.77
N ASN A 414 -11.43 -13.98 -20.31
CA ASN A 414 -10.91 -14.35 -19.00
C ASN A 414 -9.42 -14.69 -19.12
N ILE A 415 -8.57 -13.78 -18.64
CA ILE A 415 -7.12 -13.90 -18.62
C ILE A 415 -6.72 -14.37 -17.22
N HIS A 416 -6.55 -15.68 -17.05
CA HIS A 416 -6.32 -16.33 -15.76
C HIS A 416 -7.36 -15.91 -14.69
N ASN A 417 -6.95 -15.60 -13.45
CA ASN A 417 -7.85 -15.24 -12.36
C ASN A 417 -7.33 -14.06 -11.52
N LEU A 418 -8.25 -13.40 -10.80
CA LEU A 418 -7.99 -12.22 -9.95
C LEU A 418 -7.10 -12.50 -8.71
N TYR A 419 -6.76 -13.76 -8.45
CA TYR A 419 -6.05 -14.19 -7.25
C TYR A 419 -4.57 -14.53 -7.50
N GLU A 420 -4.07 -14.17 -8.68
CA GLU A 420 -2.65 -14.22 -9.03
C GLU A 420 -2.14 -12.79 -9.28
N PRO A 421 -1.17 -12.30 -8.49
CA PRO A 421 -0.74 -10.91 -8.58
C PRO A 421 0.35 -10.69 -9.62
N LEU A 422 0.28 -9.56 -10.33
CA LEU A 422 1.37 -9.09 -11.20
C LEU A 422 2.23 -8.03 -10.49
N HIS A 423 3.55 -8.17 -10.59
CA HIS A 423 4.51 -7.18 -10.10
C HIS A 423 4.49 -5.90 -10.94
N SER A 424 4.38 -6.01 -12.27
CA SER A 424 4.30 -4.84 -13.15
C SER A 424 3.12 -4.96 -14.13
N TYR A 425 3.07 -4.06 -15.10
CA TYR A 425 2.02 -4.02 -16.09
C TYR A 425 2.18 -5.12 -17.14
N MET A 426 1.12 -5.86 -17.40
CA MET A 426 0.90 -6.54 -18.67
C MET A 426 0.20 -5.59 -19.65
N THR A 427 0.24 -5.95 -20.93
CA THR A 427 -0.54 -5.33 -22.00
C THR A 427 -1.69 -6.25 -22.38
N VAL A 428 -2.88 -5.68 -22.58
CA VAL A 428 -4.06 -6.38 -23.06
C VAL A 428 -4.62 -5.60 -24.23
N SER A 429 -4.60 -6.20 -25.42
CA SER A 429 -5.18 -5.66 -26.64
C SER A 429 -6.38 -6.49 -27.06
N ILE A 430 -7.57 -5.87 -27.19
CA ILE A 430 -8.81 -6.56 -27.59
C ILE A 430 -9.32 -6.00 -28.91
N LYS A 431 -9.72 -6.89 -29.82
CA LYS A 431 -10.25 -6.55 -31.13
C LYS A 431 -11.72 -6.10 -31.05
N THR A 432 -12.10 -5.07 -31.80
CA THR A 432 -13.43 -4.43 -31.72
C THR A 432 -14.21 -4.41 -33.04
N GLY A 433 -13.81 -5.20 -34.04
CA GLY A 433 -14.58 -5.37 -35.29
C GLY A 433 -14.71 -4.14 -36.20
N GLY A 434 -13.84 -3.13 -36.09
CA GLY A 434 -13.82 -1.97 -37.01
C GLY A 434 -14.82 -0.87 -36.67
N LEU A 435 -14.62 -0.17 -35.53
CA LEU A 435 -15.45 0.96 -35.13
C LEU A 435 -15.30 2.16 -36.07
N LYS A 436 -16.40 2.84 -36.37
CA LYS A 436 -16.40 4.11 -37.12
C LYS A 436 -15.71 5.23 -36.31
N ASN A 437 -15.11 6.18 -37.03
CA ASN A 437 -14.59 7.42 -36.45
C ASN A 437 -15.70 8.14 -35.65
N GLY A 438 -15.36 8.69 -34.49
CA GLY A 438 -16.31 9.29 -33.53
C GLY A 438 -16.80 8.33 -32.44
N VAL A 439 -16.92 7.03 -32.74
CA VAL A 439 -17.23 5.97 -31.75
C VAL A 439 -15.94 5.37 -31.20
N LYS A 440 -14.90 5.31 -32.04
CA LYS A 440 -13.56 4.81 -31.70
C LYS A 440 -12.99 5.51 -30.46
N GLU A 441 -13.13 6.83 -30.36
CA GLU A 441 -12.63 7.66 -29.26
C GLU A 441 -13.43 7.44 -27.95
N LYS A 442 -14.66 6.93 -28.09
CA LYS A 442 -15.58 6.63 -26.98
C LYS A 442 -15.39 5.22 -26.45
N ALA A 443 -14.71 4.34 -27.18
CA ALA A 443 -14.43 2.99 -26.74
C ALA A 443 -13.38 2.94 -25.62
N LEU A 444 -13.55 1.98 -24.71
CA LEU A 444 -12.61 1.66 -23.65
C LEU A 444 -12.68 0.18 -23.28
N ILE A 445 -11.54 -0.37 -22.88
CA ILE A 445 -11.48 -1.64 -22.16
C ILE A 445 -12.00 -1.41 -20.74
N VAL A 446 -12.84 -2.35 -20.31
CA VAL A 446 -13.33 -2.49 -18.95
C VAL A 446 -12.94 -3.85 -18.42
N SER A 447 -12.70 -3.94 -17.12
CA SER A 447 -12.48 -5.20 -16.40
C SER A 447 -13.61 -5.46 -15.40
N LEU A 448 -13.74 -6.71 -14.95
CA LEU A 448 -14.65 -7.09 -13.88
C LEU A 448 -13.91 -7.18 -12.54
N THR A 449 -14.46 -6.53 -11.52
CA THR A 449 -14.03 -6.73 -10.13
C THR A 449 -14.47 -8.11 -9.63
N LYS A 450 -13.98 -8.51 -8.44
CA LYS A 450 -14.41 -9.74 -7.77
C LYS A 450 -15.93 -9.82 -7.54
N ASP A 451 -16.60 -8.67 -7.48
CA ASP A 451 -18.04 -8.53 -7.25
C ASP A 451 -18.80 -8.32 -8.58
N ASN A 452 -18.17 -8.64 -9.72
CA ASN A 452 -18.68 -8.47 -11.08
C ASN A 452 -19.08 -7.03 -11.45
N GLN A 453 -18.49 -6.04 -10.79
CA GLN A 453 -18.68 -4.62 -11.16
C GLN A 453 -17.71 -4.24 -12.27
N LEU A 454 -18.15 -3.37 -13.16
CA LEU A 454 -17.32 -2.83 -14.24
C LEU A 454 -16.29 -1.84 -13.67
N PHE A 455 -15.04 -2.00 -14.08
CA PHE A 455 -13.97 -1.05 -13.81
C PHE A 455 -13.39 -0.54 -15.13
N ALA A 456 -13.33 0.78 -15.30
CA ALA A 456 -12.77 1.40 -16.50
C ALA A 456 -11.23 1.34 -16.49
N GLU A 457 -10.65 0.40 -17.22
CA GLU A 457 -9.20 0.30 -17.46
C GLU A 457 -8.72 1.38 -18.44
N GLY A 458 -9.59 1.77 -19.36
CA GLY A 458 -9.34 2.82 -20.32
C GLY A 458 -8.88 2.26 -21.66
N GLY A 459 -7.79 2.79 -22.22
CA GLY A 459 -7.18 2.23 -23.43
C GLY A 459 -6.92 3.23 -24.54
N THR A 460 -5.93 2.87 -25.34
CA THR A 460 -5.40 3.62 -26.48
C THR A 460 -5.42 2.74 -27.72
N TRP A 461 -5.60 3.35 -28.88
CA TRP A 461 -5.52 2.66 -30.17
C TRP A 461 -4.07 2.61 -30.62
N GLU A 462 -3.63 1.46 -31.16
CA GLU A 462 -2.28 1.31 -31.71
C GLU A 462 -2.11 2.22 -32.94
N ALA A 463 -0.99 2.94 -33.00
CA ALA A 463 -0.79 4.08 -33.91
C ALA A 463 -0.54 3.69 -35.37
N GLU A 464 -0.18 2.44 -35.65
CA GLU A 464 0.38 2.05 -36.96
C GLU A 464 -0.56 1.27 -37.88
N ASP A 465 -1.79 0.94 -37.46
CA ASP A 465 -2.74 0.41 -38.42
C ASP A 465 -4.18 0.75 -38.04
N ASN A 466 -4.77 1.68 -38.79
CA ASN A 466 -6.20 1.97 -38.72
C ASN A 466 -7.07 0.76 -39.16
N SER A 467 -6.49 -0.38 -39.55
CA SER A 467 -7.20 -1.58 -40.02
C SER A 467 -7.24 -2.78 -39.04
N THR A 468 -6.39 -2.86 -38.00
CA THR A 468 -6.33 -4.06 -37.12
C THR A 468 -7.48 -4.14 -36.11
N GLY A 469 -8.02 -2.99 -35.70
CA GLY A 469 -9.18 -2.89 -34.82
C GLY A 469 -8.93 -3.23 -33.36
N PHE A 470 -7.70 -3.11 -32.85
CA PHE A 470 -7.37 -3.37 -31.44
C PHE A 470 -7.32 -2.10 -30.59
N ILE A 471 -7.94 -2.15 -29.41
CA ILE A 471 -7.74 -1.19 -28.32
C ILE A 471 -6.87 -1.84 -27.25
N THR A 472 -5.92 -1.09 -26.67
CA THR A 472 -4.88 -1.63 -25.79
C THR A 472 -4.85 -0.91 -24.45
N VAL A 473 -4.76 -1.67 -23.36
CA VAL A 473 -4.51 -1.16 -21.99
C VAL A 473 -3.25 -1.75 -21.38
N LYS A 474 -2.66 -1.01 -20.45
CA LYS A 474 -1.67 -1.52 -19.49
C LYS A 474 -2.36 -1.73 -18.15
N THR A 475 -2.36 -2.96 -17.65
CA THR A 475 -3.01 -3.32 -16.38
C THR A 475 -2.10 -4.21 -15.53
N ARG A 476 -2.30 -4.22 -14.20
CA ARG A 476 -1.48 -5.00 -13.24
C ARG A 476 -2.27 -6.12 -12.56
N SER A 477 -3.35 -6.55 -13.18
CA SER A 477 -4.21 -7.59 -12.66
C SER A 477 -4.48 -8.59 -13.77
N PHE A 478 -4.55 -9.87 -13.43
CA PHE A 478 -5.30 -10.84 -14.21
C PHE A 478 -6.80 -10.66 -13.97
N GLY A 479 -7.65 -11.32 -14.77
CA GLY A 479 -9.11 -11.23 -14.63
C GLY A 479 -9.84 -11.19 -15.97
N SER A 480 -11.09 -10.73 -15.92
CA SER A 480 -11.98 -10.71 -17.08
C SER A 480 -12.04 -9.31 -17.70
N TYR A 481 -11.85 -9.22 -19.02
CA TYR A 481 -11.78 -7.97 -19.77
C TYR A 481 -12.72 -7.99 -20.97
N THR A 482 -13.32 -6.84 -21.29
CA THR A 482 -14.11 -6.63 -22.51
C THR A 482 -14.02 -5.17 -22.94
N VAL A 483 -14.69 -4.79 -24.03
CA VAL A 483 -14.71 -3.43 -24.58
C VAL A 483 -16.13 -2.88 -24.53
N MET A 484 -16.27 -1.66 -24.02
CA MET A 484 -17.51 -0.88 -24.01
C MET A 484 -17.32 0.46 -24.71
N VAL A 485 -18.40 1.21 -24.90
CA VAL A 485 -18.41 2.55 -25.49
C VAL A 485 -19.10 3.51 -24.52
N ASP A 486 -18.45 4.63 -24.19
CA ASP A 486 -19.01 5.65 -23.30
C ASP A 486 -19.32 6.95 -24.05
N THR A 487 -20.60 7.21 -24.29
CA THR A 487 -21.11 8.42 -24.97
C THR A 487 -21.89 9.34 -24.04
N ILE A 488 -22.01 9.00 -22.76
CA ILE A 488 -22.89 9.71 -21.83
C ILE A 488 -22.12 10.85 -21.19
N LEU A 489 -22.74 12.03 -21.09
CA LEU A 489 -22.12 13.19 -20.46
C LEU A 489 -22.00 13.02 -18.94
N PRO A 490 -20.93 13.53 -18.31
CA PRO A 490 -20.87 13.66 -16.86
C PRO A 490 -22.07 14.40 -16.29
N LYS A 491 -22.51 13.99 -15.10
CA LYS A 491 -23.60 14.65 -14.39
C LYS A 491 -23.04 15.73 -13.45
N ILE A 492 -23.56 16.95 -13.56
CA ILE A 492 -23.26 18.07 -12.66
C ILE A 492 -24.52 18.37 -11.85
N THR A 493 -24.43 18.30 -10.52
CA THR A 493 -25.56 18.56 -9.61
C THR A 493 -25.20 19.69 -8.65
N PRO A 494 -25.85 20.87 -8.74
CA PRO A 494 -25.66 21.93 -7.76
C PRO A 494 -26.21 21.50 -6.39
N ILE A 495 -25.45 21.73 -5.32
CA ILE A 495 -25.90 21.45 -3.96
C ILE A 495 -26.42 22.72 -3.28
N ASN A 496 -25.66 23.80 -3.36
CA ASN A 496 -26.03 25.05 -2.69
C ASN A 496 -25.97 26.30 -3.59
N ILE A 497 -25.61 26.19 -4.86
CA ILE A 497 -25.65 27.30 -5.82
C ILE A 497 -26.80 27.06 -6.80
N LEU A 498 -27.82 27.92 -6.78
CA LEU A 498 -28.99 27.83 -7.67
C LEU A 498 -29.12 29.13 -8.46
N PRO A 499 -29.81 29.14 -9.62
CA PRO A 499 -30.05 30.35 -10.38
C PRO A 499 -30.65 31.47 -9.53
N ASN A 500 -30.02 32.65 -9.57
CA ASN A 500 -30.40 33.87 -8.86
C ASN A 500 -30.38 33.77 -7.33
N ARG A 501 -29.69 32.77 -6.76
CA ARG A 501 -29.58 32.63 -5.31
C ARG A 501 -28.72 33.74 -4.69
N ASN A 502 -29.10 34.21 -3.51
CA ASN A 502 -28.23 35.02 -2.67
C ASN A 502 -27.25 34.14 -1.88
N MET A 503 -25.95 34.38 -2.08
CA MET A 503 -24.83 33.66 -1.48
C MET A 503 -24.03 34.53 -0.49
N ALA A 504 -24.53 35.70 -0.08
CA ALA A 504 -23.87 36.60 0.87
C ALA A 504 -23.48 35.90 2.19
N GLU A 505 -24.40 35.12 2.77
CA GLU A 505 -24.20 34.40 4.04
C GLU A 505 -23.57 33.01 3.88
N LYS A 506 -23.16 32.62 2.67
CA LYS A 506 -22.58 31.29 2.41
C LYS A 506 -21.07 31.41 2.27
N GLU A 507 -20.32 30.56 2.96
CA GLU A 507 -18.85 30.57 2.89
C GLU A 507 -18.29 29.84 1.67
N LYS A 508 -19.12 29.03 0.99
CA LYS A 508 -18.67 28.13 -0.08
C LYS A 508 -19.73 27.81 -1.12
N ILE A 509 -19.28 27.43 -2.31
CA ILE A 509 -20.07 26.77 -3.36
C ILE A 509 -19.75 25.27 -3.33
N ILE A 510 -20.80 24.44 -3.40
CA ILE A 510 -20.69 22.98 -3.43
C ILE A 510 -21.43 22.44 -4.65
N MET A 511 -20.75 21.59 -5.41
CA MET A 511 -21.27 20.86 -6.56
C MET A 511 -20.97 19.36 -6.39
N LYS A 512 -21.86 18.49 -6.86
CA LYS A 512 -21.58 17.06 -7.04
C LYS A 512 -21.32 16.77 -8.51
N ILE A 513 -20.26 16.02 -8.82
CA ILE A 513 -19.89 15.62 -10.18
C ILE A 513 -19.73 14.09 -10.25
N THR A 514 -20.40 13.44 -11.19
CA THR A 514 -20.32 11.97 -11.35
C THR A 514 -20.25 11.60 -12.82
N ASP A 515 -19.69 10.42 -13.08
CA ASP A 515 -19.62 9.81 -14.40
C ASP A 515 -20.20 8.39 -14.35
N ASN A 516 -20.73 7.89 -15.47
CA ASN A 516 -21.36 6.58 -15.54
C ASN A 516 -20.38 5.43 -15.83
N LEU A 517 -19.20 5.69 -16.39
CA LEU A 517 -18.27 4.61 -16.79
C LEU A 517 -16.80 5.05 -16.82
N ALA A 518 -16.40 5.92 -17.76
CA ALA A 518 -15.00 6.26 -17.99
C ALA A 518 -14.31 6.99 -16.82
N GLY A 519 -15.10 7.61 -15.95
CA GLY A 519 -14.65 8.47 -14.86
C GLY A 519 -14.33 9.88 -15.30
N ILE A 520 -14.25 10.80 -14.34
CA ILE A 520 -13.95 12.21 -14.59
C ILE A 520 -12.47 12.39 -14.97
N ALA A 521 -12.21 13.13 -16.05
CA ALA A 521 -10.86 13.52 -16.48
C ALA A 521 -10.48 14.92 -16.00
N SER A 522 -11.39 15.89 -16.12
CA SER A 522 -11.11 17.27 -15.74
C SER A 522 -12.36 18.03 -15.32
N TYR A 523 -12.15 19.10 -14.55
CA TYR A 523 -13.16 20.08 -14.19
C TYR A 523 -12.57 21.49 -14.22
N ARG A 524 -13.42 22.48 -14.51
CA ARG A 524 -13.04 23.89 -14.50
C ARG A 524 -14.20 24.74 -13.97
N GLY A 525 -14.00 25.31 -12.78
CA GLY A 525 -14.88 26.31 -12.20
C GLY A 525 -14.41 27.72 -12.52
N THR A 526 -15.34 28.61 -12.85
CA THR A 526 -15.06 30.04 -13.02
C THR A 526 -16.16 30.90 -12.38
N ILE A 527 -15.78 32.05 -11.85
CA ILE A 527 -16.68 33.15 -11.50
C ILE A 527 -16.32 34.36 -12.36
N ASP A 528 -17.30 34.91 -13.07
CA ASP A 528 -17.13 36.03 -14.00
C ASP A 528 -16.01 35.80 -15.03
N GLY A 529 -15.89 34.55 -15.49
CA GLY A 529 -14.86 34.11 -16.45
C GLY A 529 -13.48 33.87 -15.85
N LYS A 530 -13.24 34.21 -14.58
CA LYS A 530 -11.96 33.96 -13.89
C LYS A 530 -11.98 32.61 -13.21
N TRP A 531 -10.87 31.87 -13.29
CA TRP A 531 -10.74 30.58 -12.63
C TRP A 531 -10.83 30.70 -11.10
N ILE A 532 -11.44 29.69 -10.49
CA ILE A 532 -11.54 29.55 -9.04
C ILE A 532 -11.01 28.20 -8.59
N LEU A 533 -10.35 28.19 -7.43
CA LEU A 533 -9.75 27.00 -6.83
C LEU A 533 -10.85 26.09 -6.24
N MET A 534 -11.34 25.15 -7.04
CA MET A 534 -12.27 24.13 -6.56
C MET A 534 -11.51 22.89 -6.06
N GLU A 535 -11.72 22.54 -4.79
CA GLU A 535 -11.23 21.32 -4.17
C GLU A 535 -12.14 20.14 -4.51
N TYR A 536 -11.60 19.07 -5.07
CA TYR A 536 -12.37 17.86 -5.40
C TYR A 536 -12.12 16.75 -4.38
N ASP A 537 -13.16 16.39 -3.64
CA ASP A 537 -13.22 15.19 -2.81
C ASP A 537 -13.87 14.06 -3.62
N TYR A 538 -13.02 13.22 -4.21
CA TYR A 538 -13.45 12.10 -5.04
C TYR A 538 -14.20 11.02 -4.26
N LYS A 539 -14.06 10.97 -2.93
CA LYS A 539 -14.78 9.99 -2.08
C LYS A 539 -16.25 10.35 -1.93
N ALA A 540 -16.57 11.64 -2.05
CA ALA A 540 -17.92 12.19 -1.91
C ALA A 540 -18.46 12.77 -3.23
N ASP A 541 -17.75 12.58 -4.35
CA ASP A 541 -18.05 13.15 -5.67
C ASP A 541 -18.21 14.68 -5.63
N LYS A 542 -17.52 15.37 -4.72
CA LYS A 542 -17.87 16.74 -4.32
C LYS A 542 -16.77 17.72 -4.70
N LEU A 543 -17.15 18.76 -5.45
CA LEU A 543 -16.36 19.95 -5.69
C LEU A 543 -16.76 21.07 -4.72
N THR A 544 -15.78 21.66 -4.05
CA THR A 544 -15.99 22.77 -3.12
C THR A 544 -15.12 23.96 -3.50
N TYR A 545 -15.73 25.14 -3.64
CA TYR A 545 -15.01 26.41 -3.70
C TYR A 545 -15.31 27.19 -2.42
N PHE A 546 -14.28 27.55 -1.67
CA PHE A 546 -14.40 28.48 -0.54
C PHE A 546 -14.26 29.89 -1.08
N PHE A 547 -15.19 30.80 -0.72
CA PHE A 547 -15.11 32.17 -1.20
C PHE A 547 -13.85 32.84 -0.68
N ASP A 548 -13.10 33.43 -1.60
CA ASP A 548 -11.98 34.31 -1.28
C ASP A 548 -12.48 35.76 -1.35
N ASP A 549 -12.61 36.39 -0.19
CA ASP A 549 -13.15 37.76 -0.09
C ASP A 549 -12.20 38.80 -0.71
N GLU A 550 -10.91 38.49 -0.94
CA GLU A 550 -10.01 39.37 -1.71
C GLU A 550 -10.33 39.33 -3.21
N LEU A 551 -10.89 38.22 -3.70
CA LEU A 551 -11.22 38.01 -5.11
C LEU A 551 -12.69 38.30 -5.43
N MET A 552 -13.57 38.36 -4.42
CA MET A 552 -15.01 38.53 -4.57
C MET A 552 -15.49 39.91 -4.12
N LYS A 553 -16.07 40.67 -5.05
CA LYS A 553 -16.73 41.96 -4.75
C LYS A 553 -18.20 41.72 -4.38
N LYS A 554 -18.85 42.67 -3.70
CA LYS A 554 -20.31 42.66 -3.54
C LYS A 554 -20.99 42.91 -4.88
N GLY A 555 -22.00 42.12 -5.23
CA GLY A 555 -22.76 42.33 -6.46
C GLY A 555 -23.31 41.06 -7.11
N LYS A 556 -23.61 41.17 -8.40
CA LYS A 556 -24.06 40.06 -9.25
C LYS A 556 -22.84 39.38 -9.88
N HIS A 557 -22.82 38.06 -9.82
CA HIS A 557 -21.77 37.22 -10.34
C HIS A 557 -22.34 36.08 -11.17
N ARG A 558 -21.53 35.54 -12.07
CA ARG A 558 -21.86 34.36 -12.87
C ARG A 558 -20.89 33.23 -12.57
N PHE A 559 -21.40 32.17 -11.95
CA PHE A 559 -20.66 30.92 -11.78
C PHE A 559 -20.86 30.00 -12.99
N LYS A 560 -19.79 29.35 -13.44
CA LYS A 560 -19.80 28.31 -14.48
C LYS A 560 -18.89 27.17 -14.06
N LEU A 561 -19.34 25.94 -14.26
CA LEU A 561 -18.58 24.71 -14.06
C LEU A 561 -18.63 23.87 -15.34
N VAL A 562 -17.48 23.50 -15.86
CA VAL A 562 -17.32 22.56 -16.99
C VAL A 562 -16.67 21.29 -16.47
N VAL A 563 -17.21 20.13 -16.83
CA VAL A 563 -16.70 18.80 -16.43
C VAL A 563 -16.58 17.92 -17.66
N THR A 564 -15.46 17.20 -17.79
CA THR A 564 -15.20 16.29 -18.91
C THR A 564 -14.75 14.93 -18.38
N ASP A 565 -15.29 13.85 -18.94
CA ASP A 565 -14.86 12.48 -18.63
C ASP A 565 -13.59 12.06 -19.38
N LYS A 566 -13.11 10.83 -19.14
CA LYS A 566 -11.92 10.28 -19.83
C LYS A 566 -12.17 9.85 -21.28
N ARG A 567 -13.38 9.99 -21.81
CA ARG A 567 -13.75 9.77 -23.22
C ARG A 567 -14.16 11.06 -23.93
N GLY A 568 -13.92 12.21 -23.33
CA GLY A 568 -14.15 13.53 -23.91
C GLY A 568 -15.63 13.93 -23.99
N ASN A 569 -16.53 13.32 -23.21
CA ASN A 569 -17.88 13.82 -23.04
C ASN A 569 -17.86 14.99 -22.06
N THR A 570 -18.36 16.15 -22.48
CA THR A 570 -18.28 17.40 -21.70
C THR A 570 -19.67 17.94 -21.36
N HIS A 571 -19.87 18.30 -20.09
CA HIS A 571 -21.06 18.99 -19.60
C HIS A 571 -20.68 20.34 -18.99
N SER A 572 -21.46 21.39 -19.27
CA SER A 572 -21.32 22.71 -18.66
C SER A 572 -22.59 23.08 -17.90
N TRP A 573 -22.44 23.53 -16.66
CA TRP A 573 -23.50 24.10 -15.83
C TRP A 573 -23.17 25.54 -15.45
N GLN A 574 -24.18 26.42 -15.36
CA GLN A 574 -23.97 27.82 -15.00
C GLN A 574 -25.16 28.41 -14.25
N ALA A 575 -24.89 29.36 -13.37
CA ALA A 575 -25.91 30.14 -12.67
C ALA A 575 -25.41 31.55 -12.34
N ASN A 576 -26.32 32.52 -12.43
CA ASN A 576 -26.10 33.84 -11.84
C ASN A 576 -26.42 33.78 -10.34
N PHE A 577 -25.71 34.54 -9.53
CA PHE A 577 -25.94 34.66 -8.09
C PHE A 577 -25.58 36.06 -7.60
N THR A 578 -26.03 36.42 -6.40
CA THR A 578 -25.59 37.66 -5.72
C THR A 578 -24.77 37.31 -4.50
N ARG A 579 -23.76 38.11 -4.19
CA ARG A 579 -23.01 38.04 -2.92
C ARG A 579 -22.85 39.44 -2.34
#